data_AF-A0A1I3ERL1-F1
#
_entry.id   AF-A0A1I3ERL1-F1
#
_cell.length_a   1.000
_cell.length_b   1.000
_cell.length_c   1.000
_cell.angle_alpha   90.00
_cell.angle_beta   90.00
_cell.angle_gamma   90.00
#
_symmetry.space_group_name_H-M   'P 1'
#
loop_
_entity.id
_entity.type
_entity.pdbx_description
1 polymer ?
#
loop_
_entity_poly.entity_id
_entity_poly.type
_entity_poly.pdbx_seq_one_letter_code
_entity_poly.pdbx_strand_id
1 'polypeptide(L)'
;MRLCTDSFSEDGSEWYNFKSLENLPPYSCKYELDPDNPLSFRRPPGTKDFYVIELPLRAALETMEEEEQFLLNPARWNNVTRDLSEGWCYHPWMSALPGGRPTLQNGRHRIVTMMRLLGMTSAPFVVEPEHIAAVKAWPEFKLATA
;
A
#
# COMPACT_ATOMS: atom_id res chain seq x y z
N MET A 1 13.70 4.33 -17.54
CA MET A 1 13.00 5.61 -17.87
C MET A 1 12.63 6.25 -16.53
N ARG A 2 13.19 7.43 -16.19
CA ARG A 2 12.85 8.10 -14.92
C ARG A 2 11.41 8.64 -15.02
N LEU A 3 10.47 7.98 -14.35
CA LEU A 3 9.08 8.41 -14.23
C LEU A 3 8.95 9.37 -13.06
N CYS A 4 9.59 10.55 -13.16
CA CYS A 4 9.47 11.57 -12.11
C CYS A 4 9.06 12.96 -12.63
N THR A 5 8.49 13.81 -11.76
CA THR A 5 8.02 15.17 -12.02
C THR A 5 8.14 16.06 -10.79
N ASP A 6 8.31 17.37 -10.97
CA ASP A 6 8.31 18.38 -9.89
C ASP A 6 6.96 19.14 -9.79
N SER A 7 5.92 18.67 -10.49
CA SER A 7 4.67 19.42 -10.71
C SER A 7 3.59 19.29 -9.63
N PHE A 8 3.77 18.46 -8.60
CA PHE A 8 2.73 18.26 -7.58
C PHE A 8 2.91 19.17 -6.37
N SER A 9 1.79 19.76 -5.91
CA SER A 9 1.74 20.49 -4.65
C SER A 9 2.18 19.60 -3.47
N GLU A 10 3.02 20.14 -2.60
CA GLU A 10 3.51 19.45 -1.40
C GLU A 10 2.60 19.65 -0.17
N ASP A 11 1.59 20.53 -0.26
CA ASP A 11 0.72 20.89 0.86
C ASP A 11 -0.28 19.79 1.24
N GLY A 12 -0.57 18.87 0.33
CA GLY A 12 -1.50 17.76 0.52
C GLY A 12 -2.96 18.19 0.61
N SER A 13 -3.36 19.33 0.06
CA SER A 13 -4.77 19.75 0.03
C SER A 13 -5.58 19.01 -1.04
N GLU A 14 -4.93 18.56 -2.11
CA GLU A 14 -5.59 17.98 -3.28
C GLU A 14 -5.68 16.45 -3.25
N TRP A 15 -6.77 15.92 -3.83
CA TRP A 15 -7.01 14.49 -4.01
C TRP A 15 -7.44 14.21 -5.43
N TYR A 16 -6.85 13.19 -6.04
CA TYR A 16 -7.14 12.81 -7.42
C TYR A 16 -7.45 11.33 -7.50
N ASN A 17 -8.51 10.99 -8.22
CA ASN A 17 -8.77 9.61 -8.59
C ASN A 17 -8.10 9.32 -9.94
N PHE A 18 -7.02 8.54 -9.90
CA PHE A 18 -6.27 8.16 -11.09
C PHE A 18 -6.89 6.99 -11.86
N LYS A 19 -7.94 6.34 -11.32
CA LYS A 19 -8.68 5.20 -11.90
C LYS A 19 -7.90 3.89 -12.05
N SER A 20 -6.60 3.92 -12.32
CA SER A 20 -5.77 2.72 -12.48
C SER A 20 -4.30 2.99 -12.18
N LEU A 21 -3.49 1.91 -12.11
CA LEU A 21 -2.03 2.00 -11.91
C LEU A 21 -1.31 2.67 -13.09
N GLU A 22 -1.81 2.50 -14.31
CA GLU A 22 -1.19 2.99 -15.54
C GLU A 22 -1.35 4.51 -15.69
N ASN A 23 -2.44 5.04 -15.16
CA ASN A 23 -2.76 6.47 -15.16
C ASN A 23 -2.06 7.25 -14.05
N LEU A 24 -1.33 6.56 -13.17
CA LEU A 24 -0.58 7.21 -12.12
C LEU A 24 0.51 8.10 -12.72
N PRO A 25 0.55 9.39 -12.35
CA PRO A 25 1.54 10.30 -12.87
C PRO A 25 2.95 9.91 -12.40
N PRO A 26 3.98 10.50 -13.02
CA PRO A 26 5.33 10.45 -12.46
C PRO A 26 5.37 10.90 -10.99
N TYR A 27 6.26 10.35 -10.16
CA TYR A 27 6.43 10.76 -8.74
C TYR A 27 7.50 11.85 -8.58
N SER A 28 7.78 12.40 -7.40
CA SER A 28 8.82 13.44 -7.28
C SER A 28 10.22 13.00 -7.74
N CYS A 29 10.91 13.83 -8.55
CA CYS A 29 12.31 13.58 -8.94
C CYS A 29 13.32 13.64 -7.79
N LYS A 30 12.85 14.01 -6.59
CA LYS A 30 13.67 14.13 -5.38
C LYS A 30 14.12 12.78 -4.80
N TYR A 31 13.47 11.67 -5.17
CA TYR A 31 13.71 10.37 -4.56
C TYR A 31 14.21 9.36 -5.58
N GLU A 32 15.32 8.71 -5.27
CA GLU A 32 15.85 7.59 -6.06
C GLU A 32 15.37 6.29 -5.40
N LEU A 33 14.55 5.53 -6.12
CA LEU A 33 14.10 4.22 -5.67
C LEU A 33 15.03 3.16 -6.24
N ASP A 34 15.46 2.25 -5.36
CA ASP A 34 16.21 1.05 -5.72
C ASP A 34 15.28 -0.16 -5.58
N PRO A 35 14.76 -0.73 -6.68
CA PRO A 35 13.92 -1.92 -6.65
C PRO A 35 14.61 -3.15 -6.05
N ASP A 36 15.94 -3.18 -6.06
CA ASP A 36 16.73 -4.31 -5.56
C ASP A 36 17.03 -4.18 -4.05
N ASN A 37 16.76 -3.02 -3.44
CA ASN A 37 16.95 -2.81 -2.03
C ASN A 37 15.73 -3.33 -1.22
N PRO A 38 15.90 -4.34 -0.35
CA PRO A 38 14.79 -4.88 0.41
C PRO A 38 14.22 -3.86 1.39
N LEU A 39 12.88 -3.73 1.40
CA LEU A 39 12.19 -2.84 2.33
C LEU A 39 12.14 -3.42 3.74
N SER A 40 12.54 -2.60 4.73
CA SER A 40 12.27 -2.87 6.13
C SER A 40 10.86 -2.41 6.51
N PHE A 41 9.99 -3.36 6.86
CA PHE A 41 8.64 -3.03 7.32
C PHE A 41 8.60 -2.82 8.83
N ARG A 42 7.90 -1.75 9.24
CA ARG A 42 7.73 -1.37 10.64
C ARG A 42 6.26 -1.40 11.04
N ARG A 43 5.98 -1.71 12.30
CA ARG A 43 4.61 -1.64 12.84
C ARG A 43 4.18 -0.18 13.02
N PRO A 44 2.98 0.23 12.55
CA PRO A 44 2.40 1.50 12.93
C PRO A 44 2.27 1.62 14.46
N PRO A 45 2.36 2.84 15.03
CA PRO A 45 2.06 3.06 16.44
C PRO A 45 0.70 2.48 16.83
N GLY A 46 0.61 1.87 18.02
CA GLY A 46 -0.64 1.27 18.52
C GLY A 46 -0.97 -0.12 17.98
N THR A 47 -0.13 -0.74 17.14
CA THR A 47 -0.39 -2.07 16.53
C THR A 47 0.57 -3.16 17.03
N LYS A 48 1.05 -3.05 18.27
CA LYS A 48 2.10 -3.95 18.80
C LYS A 48 1.61 -5.40 18.95
N ASP A 49 0.34 -5.57 19.28
CA ASP A 49 -0.38 -6.82 19.51
C ASP A 49 -0.96 -7.44 18.23
N PHE A 50 -0.94 -6.72 17.10
CA PHE A 50 -1.50 -7.22 15.85
C PHE A 50 -0.64 -8.35 15.26
N TYR A 51 -1.22 -9.23 14.45
CA TYR A 51 -0.46 -10.21 13.68
C TYR A 51 0.14 -9.57 12.44
N VAL A 52 1.30 -10.07 12.00
CA VAL A 52 1.88 -9.72 10.70
C VAL A 52 1.74 -10.91 9.78
N ILE A 53 1.13 -10.71 8.60
CA ILE A 53 0.98 -11.73 7.57
C ILE A 53 1.26 -11.15 6.19
N GLU A 54 1.82 -11.97 5.30
CA GLU A 54 2.03 -11.62 3.90
C GLU A 54 0.70 -11.69 3.14
N LEU A 55 0.35 -10.64 2.38
CA LEU A 55 -0.87 -10.59 1.56
C LEU A 55 -0.58 -10.06 0.15
N PRO A 56 -1.32 -10.51 -0.89
CA PRO A 56 -1.24 -9.93 -2.22
C PRO A 56 -1.71 -8.48 -2.23
N LEU A 57 -0.90 -7.57 -2.78
CA LEU A 57 -1.15 -6.13 -2.78
C LEU A 57 -2.43 -5.76 -3.56
N ARG A 58 -2.60 -6.34 -4.76
CA ARG A 58 -3.77 -6.09 -5.61
C ARG A 58 -5.06 -6.54 -4.95
N ALA A 59 -5.09 -7.76 -4.41
CA ALA A 59 -6.26 -8.31 -3.73
C ALA A 59 -6.61 -7.49 -2.47
N ALA A 60 -5.60 -7.09 -1.68
CA ALA A 60 -5.84 -6.24 -0.52
C ALA A 60 -6.46 -4.89 -0.92
N LEU A 61 -6.00 -4.28 -2.00
CA LEU A 61 -6.56 -3.04 -2.53
C LEU A 61 -8.01 -3.20 -3.02
N GLU A 62 -8.34 -4.34 -3.64
CA GLU A 62 -9.69 -4.67 -4.14
C GLU A 62 -10.72 -4.90 -3.03
N THR A 63 -10.30 -4.95 -1.78
CA THR A 63 -11.24 -4.95 -0.65
C THR A 63 -11.89 -3.58 -0.39
N MET A 64 -11.35 -2.52 -0.98
CA MET A 64 -11.94 -1.18 -0.98
C MET A 64 -12.93 -1.01 -2.16
N GLU A 65 -13.83 -0.04 -2.03
CA GLU A 65 -14.68 0.41 -3.14
C GLU A 65 -13.82 0.88 -4.33
N GLU A 66 -14.24 0.56 -5.56
CA GLU A 66 -13.44 0.73 -6.78
C GLU A 66 -12.98 2.17 -6.97
N GLU A 67 -13.87 3.13 -6.75
CA GLU A 67 -13.61 4.56 -6.84
C GLU A 67 -12.57 5.07 -5.84
N GLU A 68 -12.34 4.34 -4.74
CA GLU A 68 -11.40 4.74 -3.70
C GLU A 68 -10.01 4.16 -3.89
N GLN A 69 -9.85 3.09 -4.66
CA GLN A 69 -8.59 2.33 -4.77
C GLN A 69 -7.43 3.19 -5.27
N PHE A 70 -7.71 4.10 -6.21
CA PHE A 70 -6.75 5.01 -6.82
C PHE A 70 -7.00 6.49 -6.48
N LEU A 71 -7.80 6.76 -5.44
CA LEU A 71 -7.98 8.10 -4.89
C LEU A 71 -6.78 8.46 -4.01
N LEU A 72 -5.81 9.16 -4.59
CA LEU A 72 -4.54 9.48 -3.94
C LEU A 72 -4.32 10.98 -3.79
N ASN A 73 -3.82 11.33 -2.62
CA ASN A 73 -3.18 12.61 -2.34
C ASN A 73 -1.70 12.61 -2.78
N PRO A 74 -1.27 13.52 -3.69
CA PRO A 74 0.10 13.55 -4.20
C PRO A 74 1.18 13.79 -3.15
N ALA A 75 0.94 14.68 -2.17
CA ALA A 75 1.91 14.95 -1.11
C ALA A 75 2.15 13.71 -0.23
N ARG A 76 1.08 12.98 0.13
CA ARG A 76 1.20 11.69 0.85
C ARG A 76 1.90 10.63 0.02
N TRP A 77 1.64 10.61 -1.28
CA TRP A 77 2.34 9.69 -2.17
C TRP A 77 3.84 9.99 -2.23
N ASN A 78 4.23 11.25 -2.35
CA ASN A 78 5.64 11.67 -2.28
C ASN A 78 6.30 11.30 -0.94
N ASN A 79 5.60 11.47 0.18
CA ASN A 79 6.10 11.02 1.49
C ASN A 79 6.33 9.50 1.54
N VAL A 80 5.42 8.71 0.98
CA VAL A 80 5.61 7.26 0.87
C VAL A 80 6.80 6.94 -0.02
N THR A 81 6.95 7.61 -1.17
CA THR A 81 8.10 7.42 -2.06
C THR A 81 9.42 7.74 -1.35
N ARG A 82 9.48 8.81 -0.54
CA ARG A 82 10.64 9.11 0.30
C ARG A 82 10.95 7.95 1.25
N ASP A 83 9.97 7.51 2.03
CA ASP A 83 10.18 6.43 3.01
C ASP A 83 10.70 5.16 2.30
N LEU A 84 10.12 4.83 1.13
CA LEU A 84 10.56 3.71 0.30
C LEU A 84 11.98 3.90 -0.26
N SER A 85 12.37 5.11 -0.66
CA SER A 85 13.75 5.41 -1.08
C SER A 85 14.77 5.27 0.05
N GLU A 86 14.33 5.47 1.29
CA GLU A 86 15.11 5.23 2.50
C GLU A 86 15.13 3.74 2.91
N GLY A 87 14.52 2.86 2.11
CA GLY A 87 14.51 1.42 2.33
C GLY A 87 13.56 0.94 3.42
N TRP A 88 12.52 1.71 3.76
CA TRP A 88 11.57 1.31 4.80
C TRP A 88 10.14 1.74 4.53
N CYS A 89 9.16 1.08 5.15
CA CYS A 89 7.81 1.63 5.25
C CYS A 89 7.05 1.03 6.44
N TYR A 90 5.90 1.61 6.77
CA TYR A 90 4.99 0.98 7.73
C TYR A 90 4.17 -0.13 7.06
N HIS A 91 3.92 -1.21 7.81
CA HIS A 91 2.93 -2.22 7.40
C HIS A 91 1.59 -1.56 7.06
N PRO A 92 0.97 -1.88 5.91
CA PRO A 92 -0.43 -1.57 5.70
C PRO A 92 -1.30 -2.38 6.67
N TRP A 93 -2.54 -1.94 6.89
CA TRP A 93 -3.43 -2.50 7.91
C TRP A 93 -4.70 -3.06 7.29
N MET A 94 -4.95 -4.35 7.56
CA MET A 94 -6.22 -5.02 7.26
C MET A 94 -7.04 -5.27 8.53
N SER A 95 -8.36 -5.22 8.38
CA SER A 95 -9.34 -5.66 9.36
C SER A 95 -10.40 -6.51 8.65
N ALA A 96 -11.50 -6.85 9.31
CA ALA A 96 -12.65 -7.52 8.70
C ALA A 96 -13.97 -6.90 9.17
N LEU A 97 -14.91 -6.74 8.24
CA LEU A 97 -16.28 -6.32 8.54
C LEU A 97 -17.12 -7.50 9.08
N PRO A 98 -18.29 -7.22 9.69
CA PRO A 98 -19.25 -8.26 10.06
C PRO A 98 -19.55 -9.18 8.86
N GLY A 99 -19.48 -10.49 9.10
CA GLY A 99 -19.55 -11.51 8.03
C GLY A 99 -18.19 -11.95 7.49
N GLY A 100 -17.08 -11.43 8.02
CA GLY A 100 -15.74 -11.94 7.76
C GLY A 100 -15.10 -11.44 6.46
N ARG A 101 -15.71 -10.45 5.79
CA ARG A 101 -15.12 -9.81 4.61
C ARG A 101 -13.92 -8.95 5.02
N PRO A 102 -12.69 -9.23 4.57
CA PRO A 102 -11.54 -8.39 4.84
C PRO A 102 -11.69 -7.00 4.23
N THR A 103 -11.10 -6.00 4.87
CA THR A 103 -11.09 -4.62 4.38
C THR A 103 -9.77 -3.93 4.69
N LEU A 104 -9.25 -3.20 3.71
CA LEU A 104 -8.08 -2.34 3.90
C LEU A 104 -8.47 -1.10 4.71
N GLN A 105 -7.91 -0.97 5.91
CA GLN A 105 -8.15 0.16 6.79
C GLN A 105 -7.16 1.31 6.55
N ASN A 106 -5.91 0.96 6.20
CA ASN A 106 -4.87 1.95 5.97
C ASN A 106 -3.75 1.41 5.06
N GLY A 107 -3.11 2.31 4.32
CA GLY A 107 -1.94 1.99 3.52
C GLY A 107 -2.19 1.94 2.01
N ARG A 108 -3.34 2.40 1.53
CA ARG A 108 -3.64 2.55 0.09
C ARG A 108 -2.47 3.18 -0.69
N HIS A 109 -1.97 4.33 -0.24
CA HIS A 109 -0.80 4.98 -0.87
C HIS A 109 0.42 4.07 -0.91
N ARG A 110 0.73 3.36 0.18
CA ARG A 110 1.87 2.42 0.25
C ARG A 110 1.69 1.28 -0.75
N ILE A 111 0.52 0.65 -0.77
CA ILE A 111 0.19 -0.46 -1.66
C ILE A 111 0.35 -0.04 -3.12
N VAL A 112 -0.28 1.08 -3.49
CA VAL A 112 -0.22 1.60 -4.86
C VAL A 112 1.22 1.95 -5.26
N THR A 113 1.99 2.56 -4.36
CA THR A 113 3.39 2.94 -4.63
C THR A 113 4.29 1.71 -4.78
N MET A 114 4.15 0.71 -3.90
CA MET A 114 4.90 -0.55 -3.98
C MET A 114 4.61 -1.30 -5.29
N MET A 115 3.34 -1.40 -5.70
CA MET A 115 2.99 -2.01 -6.99
C MET A 115 3.55 -1.22 -8.17
N ARG A 116 3.39 0.10 -8.16
CA ARG A 116 3.73 0.94 -9.32
C ARG A 116 5.23 1.12 -9.51
N LEU A 117 5.96 1.36 -8.42
CA LEU A 117 7.36 1.81 -8.49
C LEU A 117 8.37 0.70 -8.20
N LEU A 118 7.99 -0.31 -7.41
CA LEU A 118 8.86 -1.42 -7.03
C LEU A 118 8.44 -2.75 -7.68
N GLY A 119 7.30 -2.79 -8.39
CA GLY A 119 6.80 -4.00 -9.02
C GLY A 119 6.41 -5.10 -8.02
N MET A 120 6.20 -4.74 -6.75
CA MET A 120 5.86 -5.71 -5.71
C MET A 120 4.46 -6.28 -5.93
N THR A 121 4.30 -7.58 -5.68
CA THR A 121 3.02 -8.29 -5.78
C THR A 121 2.41 -8.61 -4.42
N SER A 122 3.22 -8.65 -3.36
CA SER A 122 2.81 -8.89 -1.98
C SER A 122 3.61 -8.00 -1.02
N ALA A 123 3.09 -7.83 0.19
CA ALA A 123 3.83 -7.24 1.30
C ALA A 123 3.30 -7.80 2.65
N PRO A 124 4.03 -7.58 3.76
CA PRO A 124 3.53 -7.91 5.08
C PRO A 124 2.57 -6.83 5.61
N PHE A 125 1.41 -7.24 6.08
CA PHE A 125 0.34 -6.40 6.65
C PHE A 125 0.16 -6.69 8.14
N VAL A 126 -0.22 -5.66 8.90
CA VAL A 126 -0.74 -5.85 10.26
C VAL A 126 -2.23 -6.15 10.22
N VAL A 127 -2.68 -7.06 11.09
CA VAL A 127 -4.07 -7.50 11.20
C VAL A 127 -4.43 -7.67 12.67
N GLU A 128 -5.61 -7.19 13.04
CA GLU A 128 -6.16 -7.34 14.39
C GLU A 128 -6.32 -8.83 14.77
N PRO A 129 -5.99 -9.22 16.03
CA PRO A 129 -6.09 -10.61 16.49
C PRO A 129 -7.44 -11.28 16.24
N GLU A 130 -8.54 -10.55 16.44
CA GLU A 130 -9.91 -11.02 16.24
C GLU A 130 -10.25 -11.27 14.77
N HIS A 131 -9.55 -10.63 13.83
CA HIS A 131 -9.85 -10.68 12.40
C HIS A 131 -8.90 -11.60 11.62
N ILE A 132 -7.81 -12.09 12.25
CA ILE A 132 -6.77 -12.86 11.58
C ILE A 132 -7.29 -14.12 10.87
N ALA A 133 -8.26 -14.81 11.47
CA ALA A 133 -8.82 -16.03 10.91
C ALA A 133 -9.60 -15.75 9.62
N ALA A 134 -10.43 -14.70 9.62
CA ALA A 134 -11.21 -14.27 8.47
C ALA A 134 -10.30 -13.82 7.32
N VAL A 135 -9.29 -13.00 7.63
CA VAL A 135 -8.32 -12.53 6.64
C VAL A 135 -7.53 -13.70 6.03
N LYS A 136 -7.04 -14.65 6.84
CA LYS A 136 -6.31 -15.83 6.32
C LYS A 136 -7.18 -16.77 5.48
N ALA A 137 -8.48 -16.84 5.76
CA ALA A 137 -9.40 -17.71 5.05
C ALA A 137 -9.87 -17.14 3.70
N TRP A 138 -9.60 -15.86 3.43
CA TRP A 138 -10.09 -15.17 2.24
C TRP A 138 -9.48 -15.77 0.95
N PRO A 139 -10.29 -16.28 0.00
CA PRO A 139 -9.78 -17.01 -1.17
C PRO A 139 -8.77 -16.24 -2.00
N GLU A 140 -8.99 -14.94 -2.19
CA GLU A 140 -8.17 -14.05 -3.01
C GLU A 140 -6.83 -13.68 -2.35
N PHE A 141 -6.66 -13.98 -1.05
CA PHE A 141 -5.40 -13.77 -0.32
C PHE A 141 -4.46 -14.97 -0.35
N LYS A 142 -4.84 -16.03 -1.05
CA LYS A 142 -3.92 -17.13 -1.34
C LYS A 142 -2.85 -16.64 -2.29
N LEU A 143 -1.62 -16.52 -1.79
CA LEU A 143 -0.45 -16.29 -2.63
C LEU A 143 -0.34 -17.47 -3.60
N ALA A 144 -0.13 -17.18 -4.89
CA ALA A 144 0.18 -18.22 -5.85
C ALA A 144 1.44 -18.96 -5.35
N THR A 145 1.31 -20.26 -5.08
CA THR A 145 2.46 -21.12 -4.86
C THR A 145 3.26 -21.15 -6.15
N ALA A 146 4.47 -20.55 -6.11
CA ALA A 146 5.47 -20.70 -7.15
C ALA A 146 5.89 -22.17 -7.31
#